data_AF-A0A7V9LR50-F1
#
_entry.id   AF-A0A7V9LR50-F1
#
_cell.length_a   1.000
_cell.length_b   1.000
_cell.length_c   1.000
_cell.angle_alpha   90.00
_cell.angle_beta   90.00
_cell.angle_gamma   90.00
#
_symmetry.space_group_name_H-M   'P 1'
#
loop_
_entity.id
_entity.type
_entity.pdbx_description
1 polymer ?
#
loop_
_entity_poly.entity_id
_entity_poly.type
_entity_poly.pdbx_seq_one_letter_code
_entity_poly.pdbx_strand_id
1 'polypeptide(L)' 'MTERNVLGDQLHPCGTDPLTGFFRDGCCSTGPEDLGSHTICAVVTAEFL' A
#
# COMPACT_ATOMS: atom_id res chain seq x y z
N MET A 1 -2.29 1.48 16.46
CA MET A 1 -2.17 2.84 15.89
C MET A 1 -2.91 2.83 14.57
N THR A 2 -3.69 3.86 14.25
CA THR A 2 -4.33 3.98 12.94
C THR A 2 -3.28 4.40 11.92
N GLU A 3 -3.15 3.66 10.82
CA GLU A 3 -2.24 4.01 9.73
C GLU A 3 -2.73 5.25 8.99
N ARG A 4 -1.78 6.06 8.54
CA ARG A 4 -2.05 7.35 7.92
C ARG A 4 -1.41 7.44 6.55
N ASN A 5 -2.08 8.14 5.64
CA ASN A 5 -1.50 8.52 4.36
C ASN A 5 -0.55 9.73 4.53
N VAL A 6 0.08 10.14 3.44
CA VAL A 6 1.08 11.23 3.43
C VAL A 6 0.51 12.62 3.79
N LEU A 7 -0.81 12.79 3.80
CA LEU A 7 -1.50 14.01 4.21
C LEU A 7 -1.82 14.01 5.72
N GLY A 8 -1.60 12.90 6.42
CA GLY A 8 -1.92 12.73 7.83
C GLY A 8 -3.34 12.20 8.09
N ASP A 9 -4.14 11.96 7.06
CA ASP A 9 -5.47 11.37 7.15
C ASP A 9 -5.41 9.83 7.21
N GLN A 10 -6.56 9.17 7.39
CA GLN A 10 -6.65 7.70 7.38
C GLN A 10 -6.10 7.11 6.06
N LEU A 11 -5.36 6.01 6.17
CA LEU A 11 -4.92 5.26 4.99
C LEU A 11 -6.12 4.62 4.28
N HIS A 12 -6.24 4.88 2.97
CA HIS A 12 -7.30 4.31 2.13
C HIS A 12 -6.80 3.04 1.43
N PRO A 13 -7.71 2.14 1.01
CA PRO A 13 -7.36 1.02 0.14
C PRO A 13 -6.69 1.48 -1.15
N CYS A 14 -5.63 0.78 -1.54
CA CYS A 14 -4.92 0.98 -2.80
C CYS A 14 -5.54 0.16 -3.95
N GLY A 15 -5.85 -1.12 -3.71
CA GLY A 15 -6.40 -2.01 -4.74
C GLY A 15 -7.00 -3.30 -4.18
N THR A 16 -8.14 -3.70 -4.71
CA THR A 16 -8.90 -4.88 -4.26
C THR A 16 -9.13 -5.93 -5.35
N ASP A 17 -8.96 -5.57 -6.62
CA ASP A 17 -9.00 -6.49 -7.77
C ASP A 17 -8.00 -6.03 -8.83
N PRO A 18 -6.77 -6.59 -8.85
CA PRO A 18 -6.25 -7.60 -7.92
C PRO A 18 -6.04 -7.07 -6.49
N LEU A 19 -6.11 -7.94 -5.49
CA LEU A 19 -5.89 -7.58 -4.08
C LEU A 19 -4.42 -7.24 -3.82
N THR A 20 -4.15 -6.01 -3.40
CA THR A 20 -2.78 -5.47 -3.17
C THR A 20 -2.37 -5.51 -1.70
N GLY A 21 -1.23 -4.88 -1.38
CA GLY A 21 -0.70 -4.75 -0.01
C GLY A 21 0.22 -5.90 0.40
N PHE A 22 1.25 -5.63 1.20
CA PHE A 22 2.17 -6.66 1.69
C PHE A 22 1.42 -7.74 2.48
N PHE A 23 0.50 -7.33 3.35
CA PHE A 23 -0.37 -8.22 4.13
C PHE A 23 -1.59 -8.75 3.36
N ARG A 24 -1.74 -8.41 2.07
CA ARG A 24 -2.89 -8.78 1.23
C ARG A 24 -4.24 -8.34 1.83
N ASP A 25 -4.29 -7.12 2.35
CA ASP A 25 -5.49 -6.46 2.91
C ASP A 25 -6.03 -5.35 1.99
N GLY A 26 -5.39 -5.11 0.85
CA GLY A 26 -5.72 -4.05 -0.10
C GLY A 26 -5.14 -2.67 0.26
N CYS A 27 -4.38 -2.54 1.34
CA CYS A 27 -3.76 -1.29 1.78
C CYS A 27 -2.24 -1.33 1.63
N CYS A 28 -1.60 -0.16 1.50
CA CYS A 28 -0.15 -0.02 1.55
C CYS A 28 0.37 0.07 2.99
N SER A 29 -0.20 -0.77 3.86
CA SER A 29 0.18 -0.98 5.25
C SER A 29 1.54 -1.69 5.32
N THR A 30 2.31 -1.42 6.37
CA THR A 30 3.66 -2.01 6.52
C THR A 30 3.97 -2.39 7.97
N GLY A 31 4.98 -3.23 8.17
CA GLY A 31 5.37 -3.74 9.48
C GLY A 31 6.83 -4.22 9.49
N PRO A 32 7.35 -4.65 10.66
CA PRO A 32 8.74 -5.11 10.80
C PRO A 32 9.17 -6.21 9.82
N GLU A 33 8.22 -7.02 9.35
CA GLU A 33 8.43 -8.09 8.37
C GLU A 33 8.48 -7.61 6.92
N ASP A 34 7.95 -6.43 6.62
CA ASP A 34 7.95 -5.83 5.29
C ASP A 34 9.23 -5.03 5.05
N LEU A 35 10.35 -5.75 4.89
CA LEU A 35 11.66 -5.15 4.63
C LEU A 35 11.70 -4.35 3.33
N GLY A 36 10.75 -4.58 2.41
CA GLY A 36 10.62 -3.86 1.15
C GLY A 36 9.88 -2.53 1.25
N SER A 37 9.20 -2.26 2.37
CA SER A 37 8.38 -1.06 2.61
C SER A 37 7.39 -0.80 1.47
N HIS A 38 6.42 -1.70 1.30
CA HIS A 38 5.33 -1.60 0.33
C HIS A 38 4.29 -0.52 0.72
N THR A 39 4.78 0.71 0.96
CA THR A 39 4.03 1.86 1.50
C THR A 39 3.56 2.85 0.43
N ILE A 40 3.89 2.61 -0.85
CA ILE A 40 3.50 3.47 -1.97
C ILE A 40 2.38 2.80 -2.78
N CYS A 41 1.22 3.46 -2.84
CA CYS A 41 0.18 3.11 -3.79
C CYS A 41 0.49 3.77 -5.15
N ALA A 42 0.58 2.97 -6.21
CA ALA A 42 0.91 3.45 -7.54
C ALA A 42 -0.05 2.89 -8.59
N VAL A 43 -0.34 3.70 -9.61
CA VAL A 43 -0.94 3.23 -10.86
C VAL A 43 0.21 2.85 -11.78
N VAL A 44 0.33 1.57 -12.09
CA VAL A 44 1.45 1.04 -12.88
C VAL A 44 1.20 1.24 -14.39
N THR A 45 2.28 1.54 -15.12
CA THR A 45 2.29 1.64 -16.58
C THR A 45 3.20 0.55 -17.16
N ALA A 46 3.09 0.31 -18.48
CA ALA A 46 3.94 -0.69 -19.14
C ALA A 46 5.44 -0.34 -19.15
N GLU A 47 5.81 0.94 -19.05
CA GLU A 47 7.23 1.37 -18.98
C GLU A 47 7.84 1.09 -17.60
N PHE A 48 7.02 1.13 -16.55
CA PHE A 48 7.45 0.87 -15.18
C PHE A 48 7.65 -0.63 -14.88
N LEU A 49 6.96 -1.49 -15.65
CA LEU A 49 7.01 -2.95 -15.54
C LEU A 49 8.19 -3.54 -16.32
#